data_AF-A7KJY8-F1
#
_entry.id   AF-A7KJY8-F1
#
_cell.length_a   1.000
_cell.length_b   1.000
_cell.length_c   1.000
_cell.angle_alpha   90.00
_cell.angle_beta   90.00
_cell.angle_gamma   90.00
#
_symmetry.space_group_name_H-M   'P 1'
#
loop_
_entity.id
_entity.type
_entity.pdbx_description
1 polymer ?
#
loop_
_entity_poly.entity_id
_entity_poly.type
_entity_poly.pdbx_seq_one_letter_code
_entity_poly.pdbx_strand_id
1 'polypeptide(L)'
;GGMGKTTLAQLVYDDERVKKHFELKAWVTVSVEFDILKITRMILERVSMKKCENEDLYELQTKLKEALLGKKFLIVLDDVD
;
A
#
# COMPACT_ATOMS: atom_id res chain seq x y z
N GLY A 1 -0.15 1.73 22.09
CA GLY A 1 -1.53 1.84 21.56
C GLY A 1 -2.24 3.08 22.07
N GLY A 2 -3.19 3.65 21.29
CA GLY A 2 -4.26 4.52 21.81
C GLY A 2 -4.29 6.01 21.42
N MET A 3 -3.24 6.60 20.84
CA MET A 3 -3.23 8.05 20.55
C MET A 3 -3.98 8.50 19.27
N GLY A 4 -4.76 7.62 18.63
CA GLY A 4 -5.52 7.98 17.43
C GLY A 4 -4.69 8.17 16.14
N LYS A 5 -3.44 7.67 16.09
CA LYS A 5 -2.57 7.77 14.91
C LYS A 5 -3.22 7.19 13.64
N THR A 6 -3.68 5.94 13.74
CA THR A 6 -4.38 5.25 12.65
C THR A 6 -5.63 5.99 12.24
N THR A 7 -6.40 6.51 13.20
CA THR A 7 -7.61 7.32 12.92
C THR A 7 -7.28 8.59 12.15
N LEU A 8 -6.26 9.35 12.57
CA LEU A 8 -5.85 10.57 11.87
C LEU A 8 -5.35 10.26 10.45
N ALA A 9 -4.55 9.21 10.31
CA ALA A 9 -4.05 8.79 9.01
C ALA A 9 -5.19 8.32 8.08
N GLN A 10 -6.22 7.61 8.60
CA GLN A 10 -7.42 7.25 7.84
C GLN A 10 -8.18 8.49 7.36
N LEU A 11 -8.37 9.49 8.23
CA LEU A 11 -9.03 10.75 7.86
C LEU A 11 -8.31 11.48 6.73
N VAL A 12 -6.97 11.54 6.77
CA VAL A 12 -6.16 12.14 5.70
C VAL A 12 -6.22 11.30 4.44
N TYR A 13 -6.12 9.98 4.56
CA TYR A 13 -6.18 9.08 3.42
C TYR A 13 -7.51 9.24 2.67
N ASP A 14 -8.63 9.32 3.39
CA ASP A 14 -9.97 9.42 2.79
C ASP A 14 -10.41 10.84 2.40
N ASP A 15 -9.57 11.85 2.64
CA ASP A 15 -9.83 13.22 2.22
C ASP A 15 -9.93 13.34 0.69
N GLU A 16 -10.93 14.05 0.20
CA GLU A 16 -11.18 14.23 -1.23
C GLU A 16 -10.02 14.93 -1.95
N ARG A 17 -9.28 15.81 -1.28
CA ARG A 17 -8.08 16.46 -1.83
C ARG A 17 -6.98 15.43 -2.05
N VAL A 18 -6.83 14.48 -1.12
CA VAL A 18 -5.85 13.39 -1.23
C VAL A 18 -6.26 12.42 -2.33
N LYS A 19 -7.54 12.02 -2.40
CA LYS A 19 -8.06 11.17 -3.49
C LYS A 19 -7.91 11.80 -4.87
N LYS A 20 -8.10 13.12 -5.00
CA LYS A 20 -7.91 13.84 -6.27
C LYS A 20 -6.44 14.04 -6.64
N HIS A 21 -5.55 14.02 -5.66
CA HIS A 21 -4.13 14.30 -5.86
C HIS A 21 -3.32 13.05 -6.23
N PHE A 22 -3.67 11.90 -5.66
CA PHE A 22 -2.98 10.64 -5.89
C PHE A 22 -3.81 9.74 -6.81
N GLU A 23 -3.21 9.33 -7.92
CA GLU A 23 -3.81 8.40 -8.88
C GLU A 23 -3.92 7.00 -8.30
N LEU A 24 -2.93 6.59 -7.51
CA LEU A 24 -2.88 5.28 -6.88
C LEU A 24 -2.78 5.43 -5.38
N LYS A 25 -3.54 4.61 -4.66
CA LYS A 25 -3.47 4.54 -3.21
C LYS A 25 -3.53 3.10 -2.71
N ALA A 26 -2.75 2.80 -1.69
CA ALA A 26 -2.84 1.54 -0.97
C ALA A 26 -2.64 1.77 0.52
N TRP A 27 -3.44 1.08 1.34
CA TRP A 27 -3.28 1.04 2.79
C TRP A 27 -3.06 -0.40 3.24
N VAL A 28 -1.86 -0.75 3.66
CA VAL A 28 -1.52 -2.10 4.10
C VAL A 28 -1.27 -2.07 5.60
N THR A 29 -2.03 -2.88 6.33
CA THR A 29 -1.75 -3.15 7.74
C THR A 29 -0.65 -4.20 7.81
N VAL A 30 0.43 -3.87 8.49
CA VAL A 30 1.56 -4.74 8.76
C VAL A 30 1.23 -5.54 10.02
N SER A 31 1.28 -6.86 9.95
CA SER A 31 1.17 -7.71 11.14
C SER A 31 2.51 -7.77 11.87
N VAL A 32 2.49 -8.18 13.15
CA VAL A 32 3.69 -8.43 13.99
C VAL A 32 4.78 -9.22 13.25
N GLU A 33 4.39 -10.18 12.41
CA GLU A 33 5.30 -10.83 11.48
C GLU A 33 5.45 -9.98 10.22
N PHE A 34 6.56 -9.24 10.15
CA PHE A 34 6.95 -8.43 8.99
C PHE A 34 7.39 -9.35 7.83
N ASP A 35 6.48 -9.64 6.91
CA ASP A 35 6.74 -10.41 5.70
C ASP A 35 6.75 -9.50 4.47
N ILE A 36 7.95 -9.24 3.95
CA ILE A 36 8.17 -8.37 2.78
C ILE A 36 7.45 -8.91 1.54
N LEU A 37 7.41 -10.24 1.34
CA LEU A 37 6.75 -10.85 0.20
C LEU A 37 5.25 -10.57 0.26
N LYS A 38 4.64 -10.82 1.42
CA LYS A 38 3.22 -10.57 1.66
C LYS A 38 2.86 -9.09 1.55
N ILE A 39 3.66 -8.20 2.13
CA ILE A 39 3.45 -6.75 2.06
C ILE A 39 3.53 -6.27 0.62
N THR A 40 4.59 -6.65 -0.12
CA THR A 40 4.77 -6.24 -1.53
C THR A 40 3.61 -6.73 -2.39
N ARG A 41 3.15 -7.97 -2.17
CA ARG A 41 1.97 -8.53 -2.83
C ARG A 41 0.72 -7.70 -2.53
N MET A 42 0.42 -7.45 -1.27
CA MET A 42 -0.77 -6.67 -0.87
C MET A 42 -0.77 -5.26 -1.46
N ILE A 43 0.39 -4.59 -1.51
CA ILE A 43 0.50 -3.27 -2.16
C ILE A 43 0.20 -3.41 -3.66
N LEU A 44 0.85 -4.34 -4.35
CA LEU A 44 0.68 -4.55 -5.78
C LEU A 44 -0.79 -4.85 -6.13
N GLU A 45 -1.45 -5.72 -5.39
CA GLU A 45 -2.86 -6.06 -5.62
C GLU A 45 -3.78 -4.85 -5.42
N ARG A 46 -3.49 -4.01 -4.40
CA ARG A 46 -4.25 -2.78 -4.13
C ARG A 46 -4.08 -1.72 -5.22
N VAL A 47 -2.85 -1.51 -5.71
CA VAL A 47 -2.58 -0.47 -6.72
C VAL A 47 -2.89 -0.92 -8.15
N SER A 48 -2.83 -2.21 -8.44
CA SER A 48 -3.10 -2.75 -9.78
C SER A 48 -4.53 -3.26 -9.96
N MET A 49 -5.27 -3.46 -8.86
CA MET A 49 -6.58 -4.15 -8.84
C MET A 49 -6.55 -5.54 -9.50
N LYS A 50 -5.38 -6.20 -9.49
CA LYS A 50 -5.16 -7.56 -10.01
C LYS A 50 -4.64 -8.45 -8.89
N LYS A 51 -5.06 -9.71 -8.87
CA LYS A 51 -4.54 -10.71 -7.92
C LYS A 51 -3.16 -11.20 -8.36
N CYS A 52 -2.34 -11.56 -7.38
CA CYS A 52 -1.05 -12.21 -7.55
C CYS A 52 -1.09 -13.57 -6.85
N GLU A 53 -0.65 -14.63 -7.52
CA GLU A 53 -0.84 -16.01 -7.03
C GLU A 53 0.49 -16.70 -6.74
N ASN A 54 1.44 -16.64 -7.66
CA ASN A 54 2.66 -17.46 -7.62
C ASN A 54 3.94 -16.66 -7.83
N GLU A 55 3.88 -15.33 -7.73
CA GLU A 55 5.04 -14.48 -7.91
C GLU A 55 5.99 -14.52 -6.72
N ASP A 56 7.29 -14.60 -7.03
CA ASP A 56 8.36 -14.37 -6.08
C ASP A 56 8.55 -12.88 -5.78
N LEU A 57 9.45 -12.56 -4.84
CA LEU A 57 9.66 -11.18 -4.42
C LEU A 57 10.19 -10.30 -5.55
N TYR A 58 11.05 -10.83 -6.42
CA TYR A 58 11.64 -10.06 -7.51
C TYR A 58 10.59 -9.72 -8.57
N GLU A 59 9.73 -10.68 -8.92
CA GLU A 59 8.61 -10.48 -9.84
C GLU A 59 7.60 -9.47 -9.29
N LEU A 60 7.25 -9.58 -8.00
CA LEU A 60 6.36 -8.62 -7.34
C LEU A 60 6.94 -7.21 -7.32
N GLN A 61 8.23 -7.05 -7.01
CA GLN A 61 8.89 -5.74 -7.01
C GLN A 61 8.96 -5.14 -8.41
N THR A 62 9.23 -5.95 -9.43
CA THR A 62 9.27 -5.51 -10.83
C THR A 62 7.89 -5.03 -11.28
N LYS A 63 6.85 -5.84 -11.06
CA LYS A 63 5.45 -5.47 -11.37
C LYS A 63 4.99 -4.24 -10.60
N LEU A 64 5.37 -4.11 -9.33
CA LEU A 64 5.03 -2.95 -8.52
C LEU A 64 5.73 -1.68 -9.05
N LYS A 65 7.01 -1.76 -9.38
CA LYS A 65 7.75 -0.64 -9.99
C LYS A 65 7.07 -0.17 -11.28
N GLU A 66 6.71 -1.10 -12.15
CA GLU A 66 5.99 -0.79 -13.39
C GLU A 66 4.61 -0.19 -13.13
N ALA A 67 3.85 -0.73 -12.17
CA ALA A 67 2.53 -0.23 -11.82
C ALA A 67 2.55 1.22 -11.30
N LEU A 68 3.62 1.60 -10.59
CA LEU A 68 3.81 2.93 -10.00
C LEU A 68 4.51 3.93 -10.93
N LEU A 69 5.21 3.46 -11.97
CA LEU A 69 6.04 4.30 -12.82
C LEU A 69 5.22 5.45 -13.44
N GLY A 70 5.68 6.68 -13.24
CA GLY A 70 5.07 7.88 -13.82
C GLY A 70 3.77 8.34 -13.15
N LYS A 71 3.31 7.69 -12.09
CA LYS A 71 2.06 8.02 -11.39
C LYS A 71 2.33 8.66 -10.04
N LYS A 72 1.41 9.53 -9.62
CA LYS A 72 1.42 10.00 -8.23
C LYS A 72 0.73 8.98 -7.33
N PHE A 73 1.46 8.42 -6.36
CA PHE A 73 0.94 7.38 -5.48
C PHE A 73 1.11 7.70 -3.99
N LEU A 74 0.20 7.16 -3.18
CA LEU A 74 0.26 7.19 -1.72
C LEU A 74 0.15 5.76 -1.19
N ILE A 75 1.19 5.29 -0.50
CA ILE A 75 1.19 3.98 0.16
C ILE A 75 1.28 4.23 1.66
N VAL A 76 0.30 3.74 2.41
CA VAL A 76 0.31 3.75 3.87
C VAL A 76 0.62 2.35 4.36
N LEU A 77 1.65 2.24 5.19
CA LEU A 77 1.99 1.05 5.95
C LEU A 77 1.62 1.34 7.41
N ASP A 78 0.55 0.72 7.88
CA ASP A 78 -0.02 0.94 9.21
C ASP A 78 0.37 -0.20 10.15
N ASP A 79 0.65 0.13 11.41
CA ASP A 79 1.08 -0.80 12.46
C ASP A 79 2.46 -1.47 12.22
N VAL A 80 3.50 -0.65 12.11
CA VAL A 80 4.91 -1.10 12.21
C VAL A 80 5.32 -0.92 13.67
N ASP A 81 5.32 -2.00 14.44
CA ASP A 81 5.88 -2.02 15.81
C ASP A 81 7.40 -1.80 15.82
#